data_AF-A0A9E3RL07-F1
#
_entry.id   AF-A0A9E3RL07-F1
#
_cell.length_a   1.000
_cell.length_b   1.000
_cell.length_c   1.000
_cell.angle_alpha   90.00
_cell.angle_beta   90.00
_cell.angle_gamma   90.00
#
_symmetry.space_group_name_H-M   'P 1'
#
loop_
_entity.id
_entity.type
_entity.pdbx_description
1 polymer ?
#
loop_
_entity_poly.entity_id
_entity_poly.type
_entity_poly.pdbx_seq_one_letter_code
_entity_poly.pdbx_strand_id
1 'polypeptide(L)'
;MVDITGKIKTHRIAIAQAVVQVSSQDTIDAIINKTVPKGDVFEASRIAGLFGVKRTSDIIPDCHPLPVEFTQITHSIDGLHIIAQVEVHTIYRTGVEVEAMHGASVVALTMYDMLKPIDKEIEITSIKLVKKKGGKSAFTDRPKRDITAAVVVCSDSISAGKKQDFAGKAIVAKLENLKVTVSEYTIIPDEVTDIQQTLQRLCAAQTDLVIYTGGTGLSPRDVTPEAIRPLLHREIPGIAEAMRSYGQEHMPYAMLSRSVAGLIDNTLVLALPGSTRGAQESMDALFPYLLHLFRVMEQTPHE
;
A
#
# COMPACT_ATOMS: atom_id res chain seq x y z
N MET A 1 15.34 10.17 5.87
CA MET A 1 14.04 9.85 5.25
C MET A 1 13.99 8.36 4.89
N VAL A 2 12.84 7.69 5.04
CA VAL A 2 12.69 6.26 4.73
C VAL A 2 12.48 6.05 3.23
N ASP A 3 13.19 5.12 2.60
CA ASP A 3 12.97 4.77 1.19
C ASP A 3 11.56 4.15 0.98
N ILE A 4 10.78 4.78 0.10
CA ILE A 4 9.42 4.36 -0.27
C ILE A 4 9.30 3.97 -1.74
N THR A 5 10.41 3.84 -2.47
CA THR A 5 10.44 3.54 -3.90
C THR A 5 9.77 2.21 -4.24
N GLY A 6 9.88 1.22 -3.35
CA GLY A 6 9.26 -0.11 -3.47
C GLY A 6 7.85 -0.23 -2.90
N LYS A 7 7.18 0.87 -2.56
CA LYS A 7 5.83 0.86 -1.99
C LYS A 7 4.79 1.23 -3.05
N ILE A 8 3.68 0.51 -3.10
CA ILE A 8 2.54 0.88 -3.94
C ILE A 8 1.80 2.11 -3.38
N LYS A 9 1.14 2.85 -4.27
CA LYS A 9 0.24 3.94 -3.90
C LYS A 9 -1.07 3.34 -3.35
N THR A 10 -1.53 3.85 -2.22
CA THR A 10 -2.83 3.46 -1.65
C THR A 10 -3.53 4.69 -1.10
N HIS A 11 -4.85 4.64 -0.95
CA HIS A 11 -5.57 5.68 -0.22
C HIS A 11 -5.12 5.71 1.25
N ARG A 12 -4.73 6.90 1.73
CA ARG A 12 -4.24 7.17 3.08
C ARG A 12 -5.11 8.23 3.73
N ILE A 13 -5.46 7.99 4.99
CA ILE A 13 -6.23 8.93 5.80
C ILE A 13 -5.54 9.04 7.15
N ALA A 14 -5.39 10.27 7.64
CA ALA A 14 -5.02 10.55 9.01
C ALA A 14 -5.97 11.60 9.61
N ILE A 15 -6.34 11.41 10.87
CA ILE A 15 -7.07 12.38 11.68
C ILE A 15 -6.22 12.67 12.90
N ALA A 16 -5.81 13.92 13.05
CA ALA A 16 -5.15 14.44 14.24
C ALA A 16 -6.09 15.35 15.01
N GLN A 17 -5.82 15.52 16.29
CA GLN A 17 -6.57 16.39 17.17
C GLN A 17 -5.62 17.28 17.95
N ALA A 18 -5.98 18.55 18.09
CA ALA A 18 -5.43 19.44 19.10
C ALA A 18 -6.52 19.83 20.12
N VAL A 19 -6.13 20.01 21.37
CA VAL A 19 -6.97 20.56 22.43
C VAL A 19 -6.31 21.83 22.95
N VAL A 20 -7.07 22.92 22.94
CA VAL A 20 -6.68 24.22 23.51
C VAL A 20 -7.62 24.51 24.67
N GLN A 21 -7.08 24.62 25.87
CA GLN A 21 -7.81 24.98 27.07
C GLN A 21 -7.72 26.49 27.29
N VAL A 22 -8.87 27.13 27.50
CA VAL A 22 -8.96 28.55 27.92
C VAL A 22 -9.21 28.64 29.42
N SER A 23 -9.00 29.81 30.01
CA SER A 23 -9.13 30.03 31.46
C SER A 23 -10.54 30.40 31.90
N SER A 24 -11.39 30.88 30.99
CA SER A 24 -12.66 31.51 31.33
C SER A 24 -13.76 31.30 30.29
N GLN A 25 -15.01 31.30 30.76
CA GLN A 25 -16.19 31.25 29.90
C GLN A 25 -16.31 32.50 29.01
N ASP A 26 -15.89 33.68 29.51
CA ASP A 26 -15.87 34.92 28.74
C ASP A 26 -15.06 34.79 27.44
N THR A 27 -13.98 34.00 27.47
CA THR A 27 -13.15 33.73 26.28
C THR A 27 -13.89 32.84 25.28
N ILE A 28 -14.58 31.80 25.75
CA ILE A 28 -15.44 30.96 24.92
C ILE A 28 -16.55 31.79 24.28
N ASP A 29 -17.22 32.63 25.07
CA ASP A 29 -18.30 33.49 24.61
C ASP A 29 -17.80 34.51 23.58
N ALA A 30 -16.59 35.05 23.75
CA ALA A 30 -15.97 35.93 22.78
C ALA A 30 -15.67 35.24 21.44
N ILE A 31 -15.28 33.97 21.48
CA ILE A 31 -15.07 33.15 20.27
C ILE A 31 -16.40 32.92 19.55
N ILE A 32 -17.42 32.45 20.27
CA ILE A 32 -18.76 32.14 19.71
C ILE A 32 -19.39 33.39 19.10
N ASN A 33 -19.31 34.52 19.80
CA ASN A 33 -19.88 35.79 19.36
C ASN A 33 -18.98 36.58 18.40
N LYS A 34 -17.80 36.04 18.05
CA LYS A 34 -16.82 36.66 17.14
C LYS A 34 -16.35 38.05 17.56
N THR A 35 -16.19 38.27 18.87
CA THR A 35 -15.77 39.56 19.45
C THR A 35 -14.28 39.60 19.83
N VAL A 36 -13.52 38.54 19.55
CA VAL A 36 -12.06 38.53 19.74
C VAL A 36 -11.43 39.64 18.86
N PRO A 37 -10.55 40.52 19.42
CA PRO A 37 -10.02 41.68 18.68
C PRO A 37 -9.28 41.34 17.38
N LYS A 38 -8.69 40.15 17.31
CA LYS A 38 -7.94 39.65 16.14
C LYS A 38 -8.84 39.02 15.06
N GLY A 39 -10.15 38.96 15.26
CA GLY A 39 -11.12 38.42 14.31
C GLY A 39 -11.59 37.00 14.64
N ASP A 40 -12.18 36.33 13.66
CA ASP A 40 -12.76 34.98 13.81
C ASP A 40 -11.65 33.92 14.03
N VAL A 41 -11.57 33.43 15.27
CA VAL A 41 -10.53 32.48 15.70
C VAL A 41 -10.62 31.16 14.96
N PHE A 42 -11.82 30.67 14.68
CA PHE A 42 -12.02 29.39 14.01
C PHE A 42 -11.68 29.47 12.53
N GLU A 43 -12.06 30.55 11.84
CA GLU A 43 -11.72 30.68 10.42
C GLU A 43 -10.23 31.00 10.20
N ALA A 44 -9.63 31.84 11.02
CA ALA A 44 -8.19 32.13 10.92
C ALA A 44 -7.32 30.89 11.23
N SER A 45 -7.63 30.16 12.30
CA SER A 45 -6.88 28.94 12.64
C SER A 45 -7.09 27.82 11.61
N ARG A 46 -8.28 27.73 11.00
CA ARG A 46 -8.55 26.82 9.86
C ARG A 46 -7.64 27.12 8.69
N ILE A 47 -7.58 28.38 8.24
CA ILE A 47 -6.74 28.79 7.12
C ILE A 47 -5.26 28.51 7.42
N ALA A 48 -4.79 28.85 8.62
CA ALA A 48 -3.41 28.57 9.04
C ALA A 48 -3.11 27.06 9.02
N GLY A 49 -4.02 26.23 9.54
CA GLY A 49 -3.89 24.78 9.50
C GLY A 49 -3.80 24.22 8.09
N LEU A 50 -4.59 24.73 7.14
CA LEU A 50 -4.51 24.33 5.72
C LEU A 50 -3.13 24.63 5.13
N PHE A 51 -2.52 25.76 5.47
CA PHE A 51 -1.15 26.07 5.06
C PHE A 51 -0.12 25.18 5.77
N GLY A 52 -0.29 24.92 7.06
CA GLY A 52 0.55 24.00 7.83
C GLY A 52 0.62 22.63 7.19
N VAL A 53 -0.54 22.03 6.90
CA VAL A 53 -0.66 20.72 6.23
C VAL A 53 0.14 20.70 4.92
N LYS A 54 -0.06 21.69 4.04
CA LYS A 54 0.58 21.75 2.72
C LYS A 54 2.10 21.97 2.78
N ARG A 55 2.60 22.58 3.87
CA ARG A 55 4.02 22.93 4.03
C ARG A 55 4.73 22.05 5.07
N THR A 56 4.18 20.87 5.36
CA THR A 56 4.76 19.97 6.36
C THR A 56 6.18 19.55 6.03
N SER A 57 6.47 19.21 4.78
CA SER A 57 7.81 18.83 4.33
C SER A 57 8.83 19.98 4.36
N ASP A 58 8.38 21.24 4.42
CA ASP A 58 9.29 22.39 4.56
C ASP A 58 9.86 22.49 5.99
N ILE A 59 9.13 21.94 6.97
CA ILE A 59 9.40 22.12 8.40
C ILE A 59 9.88 20.83 9.05
N ILE A 60 9.31 19.68 8.68
CA ILE A 60 9.65 18.38 9.26
C ILE A 60 10.70 17.68 8.38
N PRO A 61 11.96 17.55 8.83
CA PRO A 61 13.10 17.20 7.95
C PRO A 61 12.98 15.87 7.20
N ASP A 62 12.36 14.86 7.81
CA ASP A 62 12.23 13.51 7.24
C ASP A 62 10.86 13.24 6.60
N CYS A 63 9.97 14.25 6.54
CA CYS A 63 8.71 14.13 5.83
C CYS A 63 8.92 14.14 4.32
N HIS A 64 8.24 13.23 3.63
CA HIS A 64 8.18 13.28 2.18
C HIS A 64 7.23 14.42 1.77
N PRO A 65 7.50 15.12 0.66
CA PRO A 65 6.49 15.98 0.07
C PRO A 65 5.32 15.12 -0.43
N LEU A 66 4.11 15.35 0.09
CA LEU A 66 2.92 14.57 -0.23
C LEU A 66 1.90 15.39 -1.03
N PRO A 67 1.29 14.81 -2.09
CA PRO A 67 0.16 15.44 -2.77
C PRO A 67 -1.07 15.34 -1.87
N VAL A 68 -1.40 16.42 -1.16
CA VAL A 68 -2.59 16.48 -0.32
C VAL A 68 -3.82 16.60 -1.20
N GLU A 69 -4.66 15.56 -1.21
CA GLU A 69 -5.86 15.49 -2.05
C GLU A 69 -7.09 16.07 -1.32
N PHE A 70 -7.11 15.96 0.01
CA PHE A 70 -8.18 16.50 0.84
C PHE A 70 -7.66 16.94 2.20
N THR A 71 -8.18 18.05 2.70
CA THR A 71 -8.00 18.46 4.09
C THR A 71 -9.27 19.10 4.62
N GLN A 72 -9.69 18.66 5.80
CA GLN A 72 -10.76 19.28 6.56
C GLN A 72 -10.27 19.57 7.96
N ILE A 73 -10.64 20.74 8.46
CA ILE A 73 -10.41 21.12 9.85
C ILE A 73 -11.77 21.45 10.43
N THR A 74 -12.09 20.92 11.61
CA THR A 74 -13.33 21.20 12.33
C THR A 74 -13.00 21.62 13.76
N HIS A 75 -13.91 22.39 14.36
CA HIS A 75 -13.79 22.88 15.73
C HIS A 75 -15.04 22.50 16.50
N SER A 76 -14.87 22.15 17.77
CA SER A 76 -15.95 21.95 18.73
C SER A 76 -15.50 22.45 20.10
N ILE A 77 -16.46 22.81 20.95
CA ILE A 77 -16.21 23.32 22.29
C ILE A 77 -16.83 22.33 23.29
N ASP A 78 -16.06 21.98 24.31
CA ASP A 78 -16.49 21.16 25.45
C ASP A 78 -16.04 21.84 26.76
N GLY A 79 -16.96 22.58 27.37
CA GLY A 79 -16.66 23.47 28.49
C GLY A 79 -15.61 24.52 28.11
N LEU A 80 -14.46 24.51 28.79
CA LEU A 80 -13.33 25.39 28.52
C LEU A 80 -12.31 24.80 27.53
N HIS A 81 -12.62 23.67 26.91
CA HIS A 81 -11.76 23.03 25.92
C HIS A 81 -12.27 23.31 24.50
N ILE A 82 -11.38 23.80 23.66
CA ILE A 82 -11.58 23.91 22.22
C ILE A 82 -10.87 22.70 21.58
N ILE A 83 -11.65 21.86 20.92
CA ILE A 83 -11.16 20.66 20.25
C ILE A 83 -11.13 20.95 18.75
N ALA A 84 -9.92 20.93 18.18
CA ALA A 84 -9.71 21.03 16.75
C ALA A 84 -9.37 19.65 16.18
N GLN A 85 -10.09 19.20 15.16
CA GLN A 85 -9.77 17.97 14.41
C GLN A 85 -9.27 18.34 13.03
N VAL A 86 -8.16 17.72 12.60
CA VAL A 86 -7.53 17.90 11.29
C VAL A 86 -7.51 16.55 10.59
N GLU A 87 -8.29 16.43 9.54
CA GLU A 87 -8.38 15.25 8.68
C GLU A 87 -7.67 15.51 7.36
N VAL A 88 -6.78 14.60 6.95
CA VAL A 88 -5.97 14.71 5.73
C VAL A 88 -6.02 13.40 4.95
N HIS A 89 -6.29 13.49 3.64
CA HIS A 89 -6.27 12.35 2.73
C HIS A 89 -5.26 12.53 1.60
N THR A 90 -4.70 11.42 1.12
CA THR A 90 -3.88 11.35 -0.10
C THR A 90 -3.95 9.97 -0.74
N ILE A 91 -3.56 9.85 -2.01
CA ILE A 91 -3.25 8.57 -2.65
C ILE A 91 -1.74 8.51 -2.88
N TYR A 92 -1.01 7.89 -1.96
CA TYR A 92 0.46 7.89 -2.02
C TYR A 92 1.12 6.68 -1.35
N ARG A 93 2.44 6.61 -1.49
CA ARG A 93 3.31 5.50 -1.06
C ARG A 93 3.58 5.48 0.45
N THR A 94 3.38 6.60 1.15
CA THR A 94 3.50 6.74 2.61
C THR A 94 2.27 7.42 3.20
N GLY A 95 2.09 7.33 4.51
CA GLY A 95 0.94 7.93 5.21
C GLY A 95 1.06 9.44 5.40
N VAL A 96 -0.03 10.06 5.86
CA VAL A 96 -0.21 11.51 6.05
C VAL A 96 -0.36 11.90 7.53
N GLU A 97 0.13 11.06 8.44
CA GLU A 97 0.01 11.28 9.89
C GLU A 97 0.68 12.57 10.33
N VAL A 98 1.83 12.89 9.74
CA VAL A 98 2.62 14.05 10.13
C VAL A 98 1.99 15.34 9.61
N GLU A 99 1.43 15.32 8.40
CA GLU A 99 0.69 16.44 7.82
C GLU A 99 -0.52 16.80 8.69
N ALA A 100 -1.29 15.79 9.11
CA ALA A 100 -2.43 16.00 10.01
C ALA A 100 -1.98 16.57 11.36
N MET A 101 -0.95 16.00 11.99
CA MET A 101 -0.46 16.49 13.30
C MET A 101 0.19 17.88 13.22
N HIS A 102 0.93 18.17 12.16
CA HIS A 102 1.52 19.48 11.93
C HIS A 102 0.41 20.51 11.70
N GLY A 103 -0.60 20.20 10.88
CA GLY A 103 -1.81 21.02 10.75
C GLY A 103 -2.46 21.30 12.11
N ALA A 104 -2.66 20.28 12.94
CA ALA A 104 -3.23 20.43 14.28
C ALA A 104 -2.37 21.32 15.19
N SER A 105 -1.04 21.22 15.11
CA SER A 105 -0.14 22.10 15.87
C SER A 105 -0.23 23.56 15.43
N VAL A 106 -0.35 23.81 14.12
CA VAL A 106 -0.47 25.17 13.58
C VAL A 106 -1.82 25.77 13.95
N VAL A 107 -2.90 24.98 13.90
CA VAL A 107 -4.23 25.40 14.36
C VAL A 107 -4.17 25.84 15.82
N ALA A 108 -3.61 25.00 16.70
CA ALA A 108 -3.52 25.29 18.13
C ALA A 108 -2.68 26.53 18.44
N LEU A 109 -1.50 26.66 17.80
CA LEU A 109 -0.65 27.85 17.95
C LEU A 109 -1.32 29.12 17.43
N THR A 110 -2.10 29.01 16.36
CA THR A 110 -2.86 30.16 15.81
C THR A 110 -3.95 30.59 16.79
N MET A 111 -4.69 29.64 17.37
CA MET A 111 -5.69 29.94 18.42
C MET A 111 -5.03 30.63 19.62
N TYR A 112 -3.91 30.08 20.12
CA TYR A 112 -3.14 30.70 21.19
C TYR A 112 -2.73 32.15 20.84
N ASP A 113 -2.19 32.37 19.64
CA ASP A 113 -1.77 33.70 19.19
C ASP A 113 -2.93 34.71 19.19
N MET A 114 -4.11 34.25 18.78
CA MET A 114 -5.33 35.06 18.67
C MET A 114 -5.97 35.37 20.01
N LEU A 115 -5.93 34.42 20.95
CA LEU A 115 -6.62 34.51 22.23
C LEU A 115 -5.76 35.15 23.33
N LYS A 116 -4.42 35.12 23.24
CA LYS A 116 -3.53 35.70 24.27
C LYS A 116 -3.78 37.19 24.65
N PRO A 117 -4.42 38.05 23.82
CA PRO A 117 -4.77 39.40 24.26
C PRO A 117 -5.87 39.42 25.33
N ILE A 118 -6.84 38.50 25.27
CA ILE A 118 -8.03 38.48 26.13
C ILE A 118 -7.95 37.40 27.23
N ASP A 119 -7.11 36.37 27.04
CA ASP A 119 -6.90 35.31 28.01
C ASP A 119 -5.39 35.05 28.17
N LYS A 120 -4.87 35.07 29.40
CA LYS A 120 -3.42 34.94 29.69
C LYS A 120 -3.00 33.53 30.09
N GLU A 121 -3.94 32.65 30.39
CA GLU A 121 -3.68 31.32 30.93
C GLU A 121 -4.13 30.21 29.96
N ILE A 122 -4.08 30.50 28.66
CA ILE A 122 -4.37 29.53 27.60
C ILE A 122 -3.31 28.44 27.60
N GLU A 123 -3.73 27.19 27.44
CA GLU A 123 -2.83 26.04 27.34
C GLU A 123 -3.15 25.19 26.10
N ILE A 124 -2.12 24.76 25.37
CA ILE A 124 -2.27 23.70 24.36
C ILE A 124 -2.05 22.36 25.09
N THR A 125 -3.14 21.74 25.54
CA THR A 125 -3.11 20.57 26.42
C THR A 125 -2.62 19.32 25.72
N SER A 126 -2.99 19.12 24.46
CA SER A 126 -2.51 17.96 23.70
C SER A 126 -2.61 18.14 22.19
N ILE A 127 -1.69 17.49 21.48
CA ILE A 127 -1.77 17.21 20.05
C ILE A 127 -1.52 15.72 19.85
N LYS A 128 -2.43 15.02 19.19
CA LYS A 128 -2.30 13.57 18.99
C LYS A 128 -2.91 13.10 17.68
N LEU A 129 -2.42 11.98 17.18
CA LEU A 129 -3.07 11.22 16.12
C LEU A 129 -4.25 10.44 16.70
N VAL A 130 -5.46 10.69 16.19
CA VAL A 130 -6.69 10.00 16.60
C VAL A 130 -6.91 8.74 15.77
N LYS A 131 -6.71 8.84 14.46
CA LYS A 131 -6.97 7.74 13.52
C LYS A 131 -5.98 7.78 12.38
N LYS A 132 -5.60 6.60 11.90
CA LYS A 132 -4.94 6.44 10.60
C LYS A 132 -5.48 5.22 9.86
N LYS A 133 -5.53 5.30 8.53
CA LYS A 133 -5.95 4.22 7.65
C LYS A 133 -5.11 4.23 6.37
N GLY A 134 -4.89 3.05 5.80
CA GLY A 134 -4.20 2.84 4.53
C GLY A 134 -2.89 2.06 4.65
N GLY A 135 -2.23 1.85 3.52
CA GLY A 135 -1.00 1.06 3.43
C GLY A 135 -1.18 -0.43 3.67
N LYS A 136 -0.05 -1.14 3.79
CA LYS A 136 -0.01 -2.60 3.96
C LYS A 136 -0.87 -3.09 5.14
N SER A 137 -0.93 -2.33 6.23
CA SER A 137 -1.73 -2.67 7.42
C SER A 137 -3.24 -2.66 7.17
N ALA A 138 -3.72 -1.94 6.16
CA ALA A 138 -5.14 -1.94 5.79
C ALA A 138 -5.56 -3.19 4.98
N PHE A 139 -4.58 -3.95 4.48
CA PHE A 139 -4.79 -5.15 3.66
C PHE A 139 -4.18 -6.38 4.35
N THR A 140 -4.55 -6.56 5.62
CA THR A 140 -4.11 -7.70 6.47
C THR A 140 -5.05 -8.88 6.41
N ASP A 141 -5.99 -8.86 5.47
CA ASP A 141 -6.94 -9.94 5.29
C ASP A 141 -6.21 -11.19 4.80
N ARG A 142 -6.01 -12.14 5.71
CA ARG A 142 -5.34 -13.41 5.45
C ARG A 142 -6.39 -14.51 5.33
N PRO A 143 -6.14 -15.53 4.48
CA PRO A 143 -6.97 -16.73 4.45
C PRO A 143 -7.00 -17.41 5.81
N LYS A 144 -8.08 -18.15 6.11
CA LYS A 144 -8.26 -18.81 7.41
C LYS A 144 -7.33 -20.01 7.59
N ARG A 145 -6.91 -20.62 6.49
CA ARG A 145 -5.96 -21.73 6.44
C ARG A 145 -4.61 -21.28 5.89
N ASP A 146 -3.61 -22.11 6.10
CA ASP A 146 -2.29 -21.93 5.49
C ASP A 146 -2.37 -22.11 3.97
N ILE A 147 -1.62 -21.27 3.26
CA ILE A 147 -1.51 -21.30 1.80
C ILE A 147 -0.23 -22.03 1.43
N THR A 148 -0.36 -22.98 0.51
CA THR A 148 0.74 -23.72 -0.09
C THR A 148 1.09 -23.15 -1.45
N ALA A 149 2.38 -22.96 -1.71
CA ALA A 149 2.87 -22.42 -2.97
C ALA A 149 3.93 -23.29 -3.61
N ALA A 150 3.96 -23.31 -4.94
CA ALA A 150 5.05 -23.87 -5.72
C ALA A 150 5.70 -22.78 -6.56
N VAL A 151 7.03 -22.79 -6.63
CA VAL A 151 7.82 -21.87 -7.46
C VAL A 151 8.55 -22.65 -8.54
N VAL A 152 8.28 -22.31 -9.79
CA VAL A 152 8.83 -22.99 -10.97
C VAL A 152 9.67 -22.01 -11.77
N VAL A 153 10.94 -22.32 -11.99
CA VAL A 153 11.86 -21.49 -12.78
C VAL A 153 11.97 -22.07 -14.18
N CYS A 154 11.55 -21.31 -15.19
CA CYS A 154 11.74 -21.65 -16.60
C CYS A 154 13.05 -21.04 -17.09
N SER A 155 14.06 -21.89 -17.33
CA SER A 155 15.28 -21.47 -18.01
C SER A 155 16.08 -22.65 -18.53
N ASP A 156 16.32 -22.69 -19.84
CA ASP A 156 17.24 -23.64 -20.48
C ASP A 156 18.63 -23.65 -19.82
N SER A 157 19.16 -22.46 -19.54
CA SER A 157 20.53 -22.31 -19.03
C SER A 157 20.67 -22.74 -17.56
N ILE A 158 19.66 -22.51 -16.73
CA ILE A 158 19.68 -22.89 -15.32
C ILE A 158 19.36 -24.38 -15.20
N SER A 159 18.38 -24.88 -15.97
CA SER A 159 18.08 -26.32 -16.04
C SER A 159 19.29 -27.14 -16.50
N ALA A 160 20.10 -26.62 -17.42
CA ALA A 160 21.34 -27.26 -17.86
C ALA A 160 22.53 -27.08 -16.89
N GLY A 161 22.34 -26.46 -15.71
CA GLY A 161 23.38 -26.24 -14.71
C GLY A 161 24.42 -25.18 -15.08
N LYS A 162 24.19 -24.37 -16.13
CA LYS A 162 25.14 -23.36 -16.62
C LYS A 162 25.06 -22.03 -15.86
N LYS A 163 23.94 -21.77 -15.18
CA LYS A 163 23.69 -20.56 -14.38
C LYS A 163 22.97 -20.92 -13.09
N GLN A 164 23.07 -20.02 -12.10
CA GLN A 164 22.32 -20.12 -10.86
C GLN A 164 21.03 -19.30 -10.94
N ASP A 165 19.96 -19.80 -10.33
CA ASP A 165 18.73 -19.04 -10.16
C ASP A 165 18.81 -18.09 -8.95
N PHE A 166 18.45 -16.84 -9.20
CA PHE A 166 18.26 -15.81 -8.18
C PHE A 166 16.81 -15.30 -8.14
N ALA A 167 16.05 -15.41 -9.23
CA ALA A 167 14.69 -14.89 -9.32
C ALA A 167 13.72 -15.78 -8.54
N GLY A 168 13.76 -17.10 -8.76
CA GLY A 168 12.95 -18.06 -8.01
C GLY A 168 13.26 -18.01 -6.51
N LYS A 169 14.54 -17.95 -6.13
CA LYS A 169 14.95 -17.77 -4.73
C LYS A 169 14.40 -16.47 -4.10
N ALA A 170 14.39 -15.37 -4.85
CA ALA A 170 13.81 -14.12 -4.36
C ALA A 170 12.29 -14.21 -4.14
N ILE A 171 11.59 -14.94 -5.02
CA ILE A 171 10.15 -15.22 -4.86
C ILE A 171 9.90 -16.08 -3.61
N VAL A 172 10.66 -17.16 -3.43
CA VAL A 172 10.56 -18.04 -2.25
C VAL A 172 10.74 -17.25 -0.96
N ALA A 173 11.84 -16.48 -0.86
CA ALA A 173 12.11 -15.66 0.32
C ALA A 173 10.98 -14.64 0.60
N LYS A 174 10.33 -14.10 -0.45
CA LYS A 174 9.20 -13.18 -0.28
C LYS A 174 7.95 -13.90 0.26
N LEU A 175 7.64 -15.09 -0.25
CA LEU A 175 6.51 -15.90 0.20
C LEU A 175 6.71 -16.34 1.66
N GLU A 176 7.90 -16.79 2.04
CA GLU A 176 8.23 -17.17 3.42
C GLU A 176 8.05 -15.99 4.40
N ASN A 177 8.50 -14.79 4.02
CA ASN A 177 8.28 -13.57 4.81
C ASN A 177 6.80 -13.22 4.99
N LEU A 178 5.94 -13.68 4.08
CA LEU A 178 4.48 -13.52 4.17
C LEU A 178 3.82 -14.66 4.97
N LYS A 179 4.59 -15.66 5.38
CA LYS A 179 4.14 -16.92 5.99
C LYS A 179 3.34 -17.80 5.03
N VAL A 180 3.73 -17.83 3.76
CA VAL A 180 3.22 -18.78 2.76
C VAL A 180 4.21 -19.92 2.65
N THR A 181 3.74 -21.16 2.79
CA THR A 181 4.59 -22.35 2.76
C THR A 181 4.91 -22.71 1.32
N VAL A 182 6.19 -22.72 0.95
CA VAL A 182 6.62 -23.19 -0.37
C VAL A 182 6.81 -24.71 -0.32
N SER A 183 5.87 -25.47 -0.87
CA SER A 183 5.89 -26.93 -0.91
C SER A 183 6.85 -27.48 -1.96
N GLU A 184 7.09 -26.72 -3.04
CA GLU A 184 7.96 -27.13 -4.12
C GLU A 184 8.71 -25.95 -4.73
N TYR A 185 10.00 -26.14 -4.97
CA TYR A 185 10.84 -25.27 -5.80
C TYR A 185 11.50 -26.15 -6.86
N THR A 186 11.26 -25.85 -8.13
CA THR A 186 11.80 -26.65 -9.24
C THR A 186 12.26 -25.77 -10.40
N ILE A 187 13.21 -26.30 -11.18
CA ILE A 187 13.78 -25.64 -12.35
C ILE A 187 13.55 -26.56 -13.54
N ILE A 188 12.98 -26.01 -14.62
CA ILE A 188 12.63 -26.75 -15.83
C ILE A 188 13.13 -26.00 -17.08
N PRO A 189 13.33 -26.70 -18.21
CA PRO A 189 13.67 -26.05 -19.48
C PRO A 189 12.49 -25.23 -20.03
N ASP A 190 12.77 -24.36 -21.00
CA ASP A 190 11.77 -23.50 -21.66
C ASP A 190 10.99 -24.29 -22.74
N GLU A 191 10.33 -25.36 -22.31
CA GLU A 191 9.58 -26.27 -23.19
C GLU A 191 8.09 -26.31 -22.79
N VAL A 192 7.21 -26.18 -23.78
CA VAL A 192 5.76 -26.10 -23.56
C VAL A 192 5.25 -27.33 -22.80
N THR A 193 5.72 -28.52 -23.18
CA THR A 193 5.33 -29.79 -22.56
C THR A 193 5.72 -29.86 -21.10
N ASP A 194 6.95 -29.49 -20.75
CA ASP A 194 7.46 -29.53 -19.38
C ASP A 194 6.73 -28.54 -18.48
N ILE A 195 6.46 -27.34 -18.99
CA ILE A 195 5.69 -26.31 -18.28
C ILE A 195 4.26 -26.80 -17.99
N GLN A 196 3.58 -27.33 -19.02
CA GLN A 196 2.20 -27.82 -18.90
C GLN A 196 2.08 -29.03 -17.96
N GLN A 197 2.95 -30.02 -18.10
CA GLN A 197 2.95 -31.22 -17.24
C GLN A 197 3.23 -30.85 -15.78
N THR A 198 4.17 -29.94 -15.54
CA THR A 198 4.47 -29.45 -14.18
C THR A 198 3.25 -28.75 -13.59
N LEU A 199 2.59 -27.88 -14.36
CA LEU A 199 1.41 -27.15 -13.89
C LEU A 199 0.26 -28.10 -13.55
N GLN A 200 -0.04 -29.05 -14.45
CA GLN A 200 -1.09 -30.05 -14.24
C GLN A 200 -0.82 -30.90 -12.99
N ARG A 201 0.43 -31.32 -12.77
CA ARG A 201 0.81 -32.08 -11.56
C ARG A 201 0.63 -31.26 -10.29
N LEU A 202 1.03 -29.99 -10.29
CA LEU A 202 0.90 -29.10 -9.13
C LEU A 202 -0.56 -28.79 -8.80
N CYS A 203 -1.40 -28.61 -9.82
CA CYS A 203 -2.85 -28.47 -9.67
C CYS A 203 -3.50 -29.76 -9.14
N ALA A 204 -3.08 -30.93 -9.64
CA ALA A 204 -3.56 -32.23 -9.14
C ALA A 204 -3.17 -32.48 -7.67
N ALA A 205 -2.02 -31.94 -7.24
CA ALA A 205 -1.60 -31.93 -5.84
C ALA A 205 -2.32 -30.87 -4.98
N GLN A 206 -3.31 -30.15 -5.54
CA GLN A 206 -4.09 -29.11 -4.86
C GLN A 206 -3.22 -27.97 -4.28
N THR A 207 -2.17 -27.58 -5.00
CA THR A 207 -1.34 -26.43 -4.61
C THR A 207 -2.15 -25.15 -4.78
N ASP A 208 -2.16 -24.26 -3.77
CA ASP A 208 -3.01 -23.05 -3.83
C ASP A 208 -2.46 -22.01 -4.81
N LEU A 209 -1.14 -21.84 -4.84
CA LEU A 209 -0.44 -20.81 -5.60
C LEU A 209 0.72 -21.42 -6.40
N VAL A 210 0.69 -21.31 -7.72
CA VAL A 210 1.81 -21.71 -8.58
C VAL A 210 2.40 -20.48 -9.24
N ILE A 211 3.68 -20.22 -8.98
CA ILE A 211 4.40 -19.08 -9.56
C ILE A 211 5.49 -19.59 -10.50
N TYR A 212 5.31 -19.34 -11.78
CA TYR A 212 6.35 -19.47 -12.79
C TYR A 212 7.19 -18.19 -12.86
N THR A 213 8.50 -18.32 -13.06
CA THR A 213 9.40 -17.20 -13.34
C THR A 213 10.30 -17.54 -14.52
N GLY A 214 10.35 -16.66 -15.52
CA GLY A 214 11.09 -16.90 -16.76
C GLY A 214 10.19 -17.16 -17.97
N GLY A 215 10.77 -17.11 -19.17
CA GLY A 215 10.07 -17.42 -20.41
C GLY A 215 8.93 -16.48 -20.80
N THR A 216 8.82 -15.27 -20.24
CA THR A 216 7.73 -14.30 -20.49
C THR A 216 8.11 -13.13 -21.40
N GLY A 217 9.33 -13.11 -21.95
CA GLY A 217 9.81 -12.06 -22.86
C GLY A 217 9.32 -12.24 -24.31
N LEU A 218 10.08 -11.73 -25.28
CA LEU A 218 9.77 -11.79 -26.71
C LEU A 218 10.78 -12.64 -27.52
N SER A 219 11.68 -13.34 -26.84
CA SER A 219 12.62 -14.29 -27.47
C SER A 219 11.87 -15.49 -28.05
N PRO A 220 12.38 -16.16 -29.10
CA PRO A 220 11.81 -17.43 -29.58
C PRO A 220 11.72 -18.54 -28.54
N ARG A 221 12.50 -18.45 -27.45
CA ARG A 221 12.45 -19.39 -26.31
C ARG A 221 11.48 -18.96 -25.20
N ASP A 222 10.94 -17.74 -25.26
CA ASP A 222 9.96 -17.29 -24.27
C ASP A 222 8.59 -17.92 -24.58
N VAL A 223 8.31 -19.11 -24.02
CA VAL A 223 7.09 -19.87 -24.31
C VAL A 223 6.17 -20.05 -23.09
N THR A 224 6.53 -19.47 -21.94
CA THR A 224 5.78 -19.68 -20.68
C THR A 224 4.32 -19.18 -20.76
N PRO A 225 4.02 -17.99 -21.33
CA PRO A 225 2.64 -17.55 -21.51
C PRO A 225 1.83 -18.46 -22.45
N GLU A 226 2.41 -18.92 -23.56
CA GLU A 226 1.79 -19.84 -24.52
C GLU A 226 1.50 -21.21 -23.90
N ALA A 227 2.38 -21.68 -23.01
CA ALA A 227 2.19 -22.95 -22.32
C ALA A 227 1.07 -22.87 -21.26
N ILE A 228 1.02 -21.78 -20.48
CA ILE A 228 0.08 -21.62 -19.36
C ILE A 228 -1.32 -21.21 -19.82
N ARG A 229 -1.43 -20.22 -20.72
CA ARG A 229 -2.72 -19.60 -21.08
C ARG A 229 -3.81 -20.61 -21.52
N PRO A 230 -3.52 -21.64 -22.34
CA PRO A 230 -4.52 -22.63 -22.75
C PRO A 230 -5.05 -23.51 -21.61
N LEU A 231 -4.33 -23.58 -20.49
CA LEU A 231 -4.72 -24.39 -19.33
C LEU A 231 -5.56 -23.61 -18.31
N LEU A 232 -5.58 -22.27 -18.38
CA LEU A 232 -6.34 -21.43 -17.45
C LEU A 232 -7.84 -21.60 -17.67
N HIS A 233 -8.57 -21.99 -16.62
CA HIS A 233 -10.04 -22.02 -16.63
C HIS A 233 -10.61 -20.59 -16.60
N ARG A 234 -9.90 -19.65 -15.94
CA ARG A 234 -10.26 -18.23 -15.91
C ARG A 234 -9.01 -17.35 -15.86
N GLU A 235 -8.75 -16.59 -16.92
CA GLU A 235 -7.68 -15.59 -16.91
C GLU A 235 -8.05 -14.37 -16.05
N ILE A 236 -7.06 -13.80 -15.34
CA ILE A 236 -7.21 -12.57 -14.54
C ILE A 236 -6.21 -11.53 -15.08
N PRO A 237 -6.53 -10.85 -16.19
CA PRO A 237 -5.61 -9.94 -16.87
C PRO A 237 -5.14 -8.78 -15.98
N GLY A 238 -6.00 -8.32 -15.06
CA GLY A 238 -5.71 -7.24 -14.11
C GLY A 238 -4.47 -7.48 -13.22
N ILE A 239 -4.14 -8.75 -12.93
CA ILE A 239 -2.91 -9.09 -12.20
C ILE A 239 -1.68 -8.78 -13.05
N ALA A 240 -1.71 -9.17 -14.32
CA ALA A 240 -0.61 -8.90 -15.25
C ALA A 240 -0.48 -7.40 -15.57
N GLU A 241 -1.60 -6.70 -15.67
CA GLU A 241 -1.62 -5.24 -15.80
C GLU A 241 -0.99 -4.54 -14.59
N ALA A 242 -1.32 -4.96 -13.37
CA ALA A 242 -0.74 -4.40 -12.15
C ALA A 242 0.78 -4.60 -12.08
N MET A 243 1.27 -5.81 -12.41
CA MET A 243 2.72 -6.09 -12.47
C MET A 243 3.44 -5.18 -13.47
N ARG A 244 2.91 -5.08 -14.70
CA ARG A 244 3.51 -4.23 -15.75
C ARG A 244 3.48 -2.77 -15.37
N SER A 245 2.33 -2.27 -14.91
CA SER A 245 2.16 -0.87 -14.53
C SER A 245 3.13 -0.48 -13.40
N TYR A 246 3.27 -1.34 -12.39
CA TYR A 246 4.22 -1.09 -11.30
C TYR A 246 5.67 -1.20 -11.78
N GLY A 247 6.02 -2.26 -12.51
CA GLY A 247 7.37 -2.44 -13.05
C GLY A 247 7.80 -1.28 -13.97
N GLN A 248 6.87 -0.69 -14.72
CA GLN A 248 7.15 0.47 -15.56
C GLN A 248 7.48 1.75 -14.78
N GLU A 249 7.10 1.84 -13.50
CA GLU A 249 7.54 2.96 -12.64
C GLU A 249 9.07 2.91 -12.39
N HIS A 250 9.71 1.76 -12.62
CA HIS A 250 11.13 1.53 -12.33
C HIS A 250 11.96 1.13 -13.56
N MET A 251 11.37 0.38 -14.50
CA MET A 251 12.00 -0.16 -15.69
C MET A 251 11.06 0.04 -16.89
N PRO A 252 11.37 0.98 -17.81
CA PRO A 252 10.49 1.30 -18.94
C PRO A 252 10.10 0.07 -19.76
N TYR A 253 11.02 -0.90 -19.95
CA TYR A 253 10.76 -2.11 -20.75
C TYR A 253 9.79 -3.12 -20.13
N ALA A 254 9.31 -2.89 -18.89
CA ALA A 254 8.38 -3.81 -18.23
C ALA A 254 7.08 -4.03 -19.03
N MET A 255 6.66 -3.09 -19.89
CA MET A 255 5.48 -3.31 -20.76
C MET A 255 5.63 -4.48 -21.73
N LEU A 256 6.86 -4.86 -22.08
CA LEU A 256 7.12 -5.92 -23.07
C LEU A 256 6.88 -7.31 -22.49
N SER A 257 6.73 -7.44 -21.16
CA SER A 257 6.45 -8.72 -20.53
C SER A 257 5.07 -9.24 -20.95
N ARG A 258 5.06 -10.48 -21.45
CA ARG A 258 3.85 -11.24 -21.76
C ARG A 258 3.34 -12.06 -20.58
N SER A 259 3.73 -11.69 -19.35
CA SER A 259 3.22 -12.25 -18.09
C SER A 259 1.71 -12.47 -18.15
N VAL A 260 1.28 -13.64 -17.66
CA VAL A 260 -0.12 -14.08 -17.60
C VAL A 260 -0.43 -14.52 -16.17
N ALA A 261 -1.69 -14.39 -15.77
CA ALA A 261 -2.17 -14.85 -14.48
C ALA A 261 -3.61 -15.34 -14.61
N GLY A 262 -3.98 -16.36 -13.84
CA GLY A 262 -5.34 -16.90 -13.86
C GLY A 262 -5.54 -18.04 -12.89
N LEU A 263 -6.73 -18.63 -12.95
CA LEU A 263 -7.13 -19.77 -12.12
C LEU A 263 -7.22 -21.05 -12.97
N ILE A 264 -6.77 -22.14 -12.36
CA ILE A 264 -7.12 -23.52 -12.74
C ILE A 264 -7.82 -24.11 -11.54
N ASP A 265 -9.14 -24.27 -11.63
CA ASP A 265 -10.02 -24.58 -10.50
C ASP A 265 -9.74 -23.66 -9.30
N ASN A 266 -9.19 -24.21 -8.22
CA ASN A 266 -8.85 -23.47 -6.99
C ASN A 266 -7.36 -23.06 -6.89
N THR A 267 -6.56 -23.28 -7.94
CA THR A 267 -5.14 -22.91 -8.00
C THR A 267 -4.97 -21.56 -8.70
N LEU A 268 -4.35 -20.58 -8.03
CA LEU A 268 -3.88 -19.35 -8.66
C LEU A 268 -2.53 -19.59 -9.34
N VAL A 269 -2.46 -19.30 -10.64
CA VAL A 269 -1.25 -19.43 -11.45
C VAL A 269 -0.75 -18.06 -11.87
N LEU A 270 0.53 -17.78 -11.65
CA LEU A 270 1.20 -16.53 -12.01
C LEU A 270 2.43 -16.82 -12.89
N ALA A 271 2.62 -16.07 -13.98
CA ALA A 271 3.85 -16.10 -14.77
C ALA A 271 4.59 -14.76 -14.67
N LEU A 272 5.70 -14.74 -13.94
CA LEU A 272 6.50 -13.57 -13.63
C LEU A 272 7.72 -13.44 -14.57
N PRO A 273 8.29 -12.22 -14.73
CA PRO A 273 9.54 -12.03 -15.46
C PRO A 273 10.70 -12.83 -14.87
N GLY A 274 11.57 -13.36 -15.73
CA GLY A 274 12.74 -14.15 -15.30
C GLY A 274 13.91 -13.36 -14.71
N SER A 275 13.92 -12.03 -14.85
CA SER A 275 14.96 -11.21 -14.21
C SER A 275 14.68 -11.09 -12.72
N THR A 276 15.71 -11.19 -11.88
CA THR A 276 15.56 -11.11 -10.40
C THR A 276 14.79 -9.87 -9.97
N ARG A 277 15.11 -8.71 -10.57
CA ARG A 277 14.44 -7.44 -10.29
C ARG A 277 12.98 -7.44 -10.75
N GLY A 278 12.71 -7.93 -11.96
CA GLY A 278 11.33 -7.99 -12.48
C GLY A 278 10.43 -8.93 -11.67
N ALA A 279 10.98 -10.06 -11.21
CA ALA A 279 10.29 -10.95 -10.28
C ALA A 279 10.02 -10.27 -8.94
N GLN A 280 11.01 -9.61 -8.34
CA GLN A 280 10.84 -8.87 -7.08
C GLN A 280 9.81 -7.75 -7.18
N GLU A 281 9.88 -6.92 -8.23
CA GLU A 281 8.94 -5.82 -8.47
C GLU A 281 7.51 -6.35 -8.71
N SER A 282 7.37 -7.46 -9.43
CA SER A 282 6.07 -8.12 -9.61
C SER A 282 5.52 -8.63 -8.28
N MET A 283 6.36 -9.21 -7.42
CA MET A 283 5.95 -9.63 -6.09
C MET A 283 5.57 -8.44 -5.19
N ASP A 284 6.28 -7.31 -5.28
CA ASP A 284 5.96 -6.08 -4.55
C ASP A 284 4.64 -5.44 -5.00
N ALA A 285 4.33 -5.51 -6.30
CA ALA A 285 3.08 -5.03 -6.86
C ALA A 285 1.87 -5.84 -6.36
N LEU A 286 2.07 -7.15 -6.20
CA LEU A 286 0.97 -8.10 -5.99
C LEU A 286 0.75 -8.50 -4.53
N PHE A 287 1.81 -8.60 -3.72
CA PHE A 287 1.73 -9.14 -2.37
C PHE A 287 1.89 -8.05 -1.28
N PRO A 288 1.12 -8.12 -0.18
CA PRO A 288 0.28 -9.24 0.27
C PRO A 288 -1.14 -9.28 -0.34
N TYR A 289 -1.48 -8.36 -1.22
CA TYR A 289 -2.87 -8.10 -1.65
C TYR A 289 -3.55 -9.32 -2.29
N LEU A 290 -2.83 -10.09 -3.10
CA LEU A 290 -3.36 -11.31 -3.73
C LEU A 290 -3.79 -12.39 -2.72
N LEU A 291 -3.30 -12.37 -1.47
CA LEU A 291 -3.73 -13.34 -0.46
C LEU A 291 -5.22 -13.25 -0.14
N HIS A 292 -5.85 -12.09 -0.39
CA HIS A 292 -7.29 -11.92 -0.24
C HIS A 292 -8.10 -12.82 -1.19
N LEU A 293 -7.55 -13.17 -2.37
CA LEU A 293 -8.22 -14.04 -3.34
C LEU A 293 -8.60 -15.40 -2.73
N PHE A 294 -7.70 -16.00 -1.95
CA PHE A 294 -7.94 -17.31 -1.32
C PHE A 294 -9.10 -17.27 -0.33
N ARG A 295 -9.30 -16.14 0.37
CA ARG A 295 -10.46 -15.95 1.25
C ARG A 295 -11.76 -15.85 0.45
N VAL A 296 -11.75 -15.15 -0.69
CA VAL A 296 -12.94 -15.06 -1.56
C VAL A 296 -13.33 -16.45 -2.04
N MET A 297 -12.35 -17.28 -2.42
CA MET A 297 -12.58 -18.65 -2.88
C MET A 297 -13.15 -19.54 -1.77
N GLU A 298 -12.68 -19.39 -0.52
CA GLU A 298 -13.23 -20.09 0.66
C GLU A 298 -14.69 -19.73 0.99
N GLN A 299 -15.15 -18.54 0.61
CA GLN A 299 -16.50 -18.03 0.93
C GLN A 299 -17.54 -18.36 -0.13
N THR A 300 -17.16 -19.01 -1.23
CA THR A 300 -18.10 -19.49 -2.23
C THR A 300 -18.92 -20.63 -1.60
N PRO A 301 -20.26 -20.53 -1.49
CA PRO A 301 -21.05 -21.66 -1.05
C PRO A 301 -20.81 -22.82 -2.02
N HIS A 302 -20.46 -23.99 -1.49
CA HIS A 302 -20.64 -25.22 -2.26
C HIS A 302 -22.14 -25.33 -2.54
N GLU A 303 -22.54 -25.20 -3.81
CA GLU A 303 -23.90 -25.57 -4.25
C GLU A 303 -24.19 -27.04 -3.91
#